data_AF-A0A2U2PHC9-F1
#
_entry.id   AF-A0A2U2PHC9-F1
#
_cell.length_a   1.000
_cell.length_b   1.000
_cell.length_c   1.000
_cell.angle_alpha   90.00
_cell.angle_beta   90.00
_cell.angle_gamma   90.00
#
_symmetry.space_group_name_H-M   'P 1'
#
loop_
_entity.id
_entity.type
_entity.pdbx_description
1 polymer ?
#
loop_
_entity_poly.entity_id
_entity_poly.type
_entity_poly.pdbx_seq_one_letter_code
_entity_poly.pdbx_strand_id
1 'polypeptide(L)'
;MKWFNECKTLDEVKSAYKKLAKQHHPDLGGDTLTMQEINKEYAFASAKVIKGANLSEEETENEILSSEAYRKAIEAIIHLDGITIELVGWWIWVTGMTRPVKQTLKQAGFFFAPKKLAWYFRTAEYKVNKGGKKSLDEIRAKYGSEVLNSNRPNRHFLKH
;
A
#
# COMPACT_ATOMS: atom_id res chain seq x y z
N MET A 1 -15.32 -4.41 16.02
CA MET A 1 -14.84 -4.38 14.62
C MET A 1 -15.12 -5.77 14.04
N LYS A 2 -15.12 -5.93 12.74
CA LYS A 2 -15.33 -7.20 12.03
C LYS A 2 -14.02 -7.65 11.38
N TRP A 3 -13.31 -6.71 10.76
CA TRP A 3 -12.17 -6.97 9.88
C TRP A 3 -10.81 -6.84 10.58
N PHE A 4 -10.71 -6.04 11.65
CA PHE A 4 -9.44 -5.67 12.30
C PHE A 4 -9.37 -6.06 13.78
N ASN A 5 -10.13 -7.08 14.22
CA ASN A 5 -10.21 -7.45 15.64
C ASN A 5 -8.90 -7.99 16.22
N GLU A 6 -8.09 -8.66 15.38
CA GLU A 6 -6.85 -9.30 15.81
C GLU A 6 -5.64 -8.36 15.69
N CYS A 7 -5.80 -7.21 15.03
CA CYS A 7 -4.72 -6.25 14.83
C CYS A 7 -4.45 -5.46 16.12
N LYS A 8 -3.21 -5.55 16.61
CA LYS A 8 -2.70 -4.86 17.80
C LYS A 8 -1.75 -3.73 17.43
N THR A 9 -1.12 -3.80 16.26
CA THR A 9 -0.16 -2.79 15.79
C THR A 9 -0.64 -2.11 14.51
N LEU A 10 -0.10 -0.92 14.23
CA LEU A 10 -0.46 -0.16 13.04
C LEU A 10 -0.02 -0.91 11.75
N ASP A 11 1.08 -1.66 11.84
CA ASP A 11 1.56 -2.53 10.76
C ASP A 11 0.58 -3.66 10.44
N GLU A 12 0.05 -4.31 11.47
CA GLU A 12 -0.96 -5.35 11.29
C GLU A 12 -2.23 -4.78 10.66
N VAL A 13 -2.67 -3.60 11.09
CA VAL A 13 -3.83 -2.90 10.49
C VAL A 13 -3.56 -2.57 9.01
N LYS A 14 -2.40 -2.00 8.68
CA LYS A 14 -2.00 -1.66 7.30
C LYS A 14 -1.90 -2.91 6.43
N SER A 15 -1.26 -3.99 6.91
CA SER A 15 -1.13 -5.24 6.17
C SER A 15 -2.49 -5.93 5.95
N ALA A 16 -3.35 -5.97 6.97
CA ALA A 16 -4.70 -6.51 6.86
C ALA A 16 -5.55 -5.72 5.84
N TYR A 17 -5.54 -4.39 5.94
CA TYR A 17 -6.27 -3.53 5.00
C TYR A 17 -5.86 -3.78 3.56
N LYS A 18 -4.56 -3.88 3.31
CA LYS A 18 -3.99 -4.12 1.99
C LYS A 18 -4.52 -5.43 1.36
N LYS A 19 -4.68 -6.49 2.16
CA LYS A 19 -5.24 -7.79 1.73
C LYS A 19 -6.74 -7.69 1.47
N LEU A 20 -7.47 -7.06 2.39
CA LEU A 20 -8.92 -6.85 2.30
C LEU A 20 -9.30 -5.98 1.11
N ALA A 21 -8.57 -4.89 0.89
CA ALA A 21 -8.75 -3.99 -0.24
C ALA A 21 -8.65 -4.76 -1.56
N LYS A 22 -7.67 -5.66 -1.70
CA LYS A 22 -7.56 -6.50 -2.90
C LYS A 22 -8.73 -7.45 -3.08
N GLN A 23 -9.19 -8.07 -2.00
CA GLN A 23 -10.26 -9.06 -2.04
C GLN A 23 -11.62 -8.42 -2.36
N HIS A 24 -11.88 -7.22 -1.84
CA HIS A 24 -13.19 -6.59 -1.88
C HIS A 24 -13.28 -5.35 -2.77
N HIS A 25 -12.21 -5.01 -3.50
CA HIS A 25 -12.26 -3.89 -4.44
C HIS A 25 -13.37 -4.11 -5.49
N PRO A 26 -14.24 -3.13 -5.78
CA PRO A 26 -15.30 -3.26 -6.78
C PRO A 26 -14.77 -3.69 -8.16
N ASP A 27 -13.67 -3.09 -8.62
CA ASP A 27 -13.05 -3.41 -9.91
C ASP A 27 -12.38 -4.81 -9.95
N LEU A 28 -12.25 -5.49 -8.81
CA LEU A 28 -11.74 -6.87 -8.70
C LEU A 28 -12.85 -7.90 -8.44
N GLY A 29 -14.12 -7.50 -8.56
CA GLY A 29 -15.28 -8.37 -8.33
C GLY A 29 -15.81 -8.37 -6.90
N GLY A 30 -15.33 -7.44 -6.06
CA GLY A 30 -15.96 -7.13 -4.77
C GLY A 30 -17.11 -6.13 -4.92
N ASP A 31 -17.51 -5.53 -3.80
CA ASP A 31 -18.61 -4.57 -3.77
C ASP A 31 -18.28 -3.32 -2.96
N THR A 32 -18.92 -2.21 -3.35
CA THR A 32 -18.66 -0.89 -2.76
C THR A 32 -19.05 -0.82 -1.29
N LEU A 33 -20.11 -1.50 -0.86
CA LEU A 33 -20.57 -1.44 0.53
C LEU A 33 -19.57 -2.12 1.46
N THR A 34 -19.07 -3.30 1.09
CA THR A 34 -18.04 -4.02 1.83
C THR A 34 -16.73 -3.23 1.86
N MET A 35 -16.31 -2.63 0.75
CA MET A 35 -15.10 -1.78 0.73
C MET A 35 -15.24 -0.54 1.62
N GLN A 36 -16.41 0.09 1.64
CA GLN A 36 -16.71 1.22 2.55
C GLN A 36 -16.71 0.80 4.02
N GLU A 37 -17.25 -0.38 4.34
CA GLU A 37 -17.19 -0.96 5.69
C GLU A 37 -15.72 -1.17 6.12
N ILE A 38 -14.90 -1.79 5.27
CA ILE A 38 -13.47 -2.01 5.51
C ILE A 38 -12.74 -0.68 5.72
N ASN A 39 -13.00 0.32 4.87
CA ASN A 39 -12.41 1.66 4.98
C ASN A 39 -12.74 2.33 6.32
N LYS A 40 -14.01 2.23 6.76
CA LYS A 40 -14.46 2.80 8.03
C LYS A 40 -13.82 2.09 9.22
N GLU A 41 -13.78 0.76 9.20
CA GLU A 41 -13.15 0.00 10.28
C GLU A 41 -11.65 0.20 10.34
N TYR A 42 -10.98 0.33 9.18
CA TYR A 42 -9.57 0.66 9.11
C TYR A 42 -9.27 1.98 9.82
N ALA A 43 -10.02 3.04 9.51
CA ALA A 43 -9.83 4.34 10.14
C ALA A 43 -9.99 4.26 11.67
N PHE A 44 -10.99 3.51 12.14
CA PHE A 44 -11.20 3.30 13.58
C PHE A 44 -10.07 2.47 14.22
N ALA A 45 -9.65 1.37 13.59
CA ALA A 45 -8.58 0.51 14.07
C ALA A 45 -7.25 1.26 14.15
N SER A 46 -6.88 2.01 13.10
CA SER A 46 -5.69 2.87 13.11
C SER A 46 -5.76 3.91 14.22
N ALA A 47 -6.87 4.65 14.33
CA ALA A 47 -7.01 5.67 15.37
C ALA A 47 -6.91 5.07 16.78
N LYS A 48 -7.48 3.88 17.01
CA LYS A 48 -7.39 3.17 18.29
C LYS A 48 -5.94 2.81 18.63
N VAL A 49 -5.20 2.25 17.67
CA VAL A 49 -3.79 1.88 17.88
C VAL A 49 -2.92 3.11 18.12
N ILE A 50 -3.08 4.15 17.30
CA ILE A 50 -2.28 5.38 17.39
C ILE A 50 -2.52 6.08 18.73
N LYS A 51 -3.78 6.22 19.17
CA LYS A 51 -4.10 6.82 20.48
C LYS A 51 -3.57 6.01 21.66
N GLY A 52 -3.35 4.71 21.49
CA GLY A 52 -2.73 3.86 22.50
C GLY A 52 -1.21 3.99 22.60
N ALA A 53 -0.56 4.72 21.69
CA ALA A 53 0.89 4.73 21.54
C ALA A 53 1.64 5.80 22.39
N ASN A 54 1.00 6.43 23.38
CA ASN A 54 1.60 7.48 24.22
C ASN A 54 2.33 8.58 23.42
N LEU A 55 1.75 8.98 22.29
CA LEU A 55 2.27 10.03 21.41
C LEU A 55 1.80 11.41 21.88
N SER A 56 2.53 12.46 21.51
CA SER A 56 2.01 13.83 21.58
C SER A 56 0.81 14.02 20.64
N GLU A 57 0.10 15.13 20.79
CA GLU A 57 -1.04 15.46 19.93
C GLU A 57 -0.62 15.64 18.46
N GLU A 58 0.51 16.31 18.21
CA GLU A 58 1.08 16.50 16.87
C GLU A 58 1.49 15.17 16.24
N GLU A 59 2.17 14.29 16.99
CA GLU A 59 2.54 12.96 16.50
C GLU A 59 1.31 12.09 16.21
N THR A 60 0.28 12.18 17.04
CA THR A 60 -1.00 11.48 16.84
C THR A 60 -1.68 11.93 15.55
N GLU A 61 -1.75 13.23 15.29
CA GLU A 61 -2.33 13.78 14.07
C GLU A 61 -1.54 13.34 12.83
N ASN A 62 -0.21 13.42 12.89
CA ASN A 62 0.67 13.00 11.80
C ASN A 62 0.50 11.51 11.47
N GLU A 63 0.40 10.63 12.47
CA GLU A 63 0.16 9.19 12.26
C GLU A 63 -1.23 8.91 11.67
N ILE A 64 -2.25 9.65 12.08
CA ILE A 64 -3.61 9.52 11.50
C ILE A 64 -3.60 9.91 10.02
N LEU A 65 -3.00 11.06 9.69
CA LEU A 65 -2.87 11.54 8.31
C LEU A 65 -2.06 10.55 7.45
N SER A 66 -1.00 10.00 8.01
CA SER A 66 -0.14 9.03 7.34
C SER A 66 -0.86 7.70 7.10
N SER A 67 -1.66 7.25 8.06
CA SER A 67 -2.53 6.08 7.90
C SER A 67 -3.60 6.29 6.82
N GLU A 68 -4.21 7.47 6.75
CA GLU A 68 -5.18 7.80 5.71
C GLU A 68 -4.53 7.87 4.32
N ALA A 69 -3.35 8.48 4.22
CA ALA A 69 -2.61 8.57 2.97
C ALA A 69 -2.22 7.18 2.45
N TYR A 70 -1.78 6.27 3.33
CA TYR A 70 -1.52 4.88 2.99
C TYR A 70 -2.76 4.18 2.40
N ARG A 71 -3.91 4.34 3.07
CA ARG A 71 -5.19 3.75 2.65
C ARG A 71 -5.56 4.18 1.23
N LYS A 72 -5.54 5.49 0.98
CA LYS A 72 -5.85 6.09 -0.32
C LYS A 72 -4.89 5.63 -1.41
N ALA A 73 -3.58 5.56 -1.10
CA ALA A 73 -2.57 5.11 -2.05
C ALA A 73 -2.81 3.66 -2.49
N ILE A 74 -3.14 2.74 -1.56
CA ILE A 74 -3.45 1.35 -1.89
C ILE A 74 -4.74 1.24 -2.70
N GLU A 75 -5.83 1.87 -2.26
CA GLU A 75 -7.13 1.82 -2.94
C GLU A 75 -7.02 2.27 -4.41
N ALA A 76 -6.24 3.33 -4.67
CA ALA A 76 -6.05 3.89 -6.00
C ALA A 76 -5.30 2.97 -6.98
N ILE A 77 -4.56 1.97 -6.50
CA ILE A 77 -3.69 1.16 -7.36
C ILE A 77 -3.95 -0.34 -7.29
N ILE A 78 -4.64 -0.83 -6.27
CA ILE A 78 -4.75 -2.28 -5.98
C ILE A 78 -5.47 -3.05 -7.09
N HIS A 79 -6.33 -2.38 -7.85
CA HIS A 79 -7.10 -2.93 -8.97
C HIS A 79 -6.36 -2.89 -10.31
N LEU A 80 -5.21 -2.24 -10.38
CA LEU A 80 -4.49 -2.05 -11.64
C LEU A 80 -3.81 -3.35 -12.10
N ASP A 81 -4.00 -3.68 -13.37
CA ASP A 81 -3.39 -4.86 -13.98
C ASP A 81 -1.92 -4.65 -14.37
N GLY A 82 -1.17 -5.76 -14.40
CA GLY A 82 0.20 -5.78 -14.89
C GLY A 82 1.24 -5.13 -13.97
N ILE A 83 0.85 -4.66 -12.79
CA ILE A 83 1.76 -4.15 -11.77
C ILE A 83 1.88 -5.10 -10.58
N THR A 84 3.08 -5.20 -10.03
CA THR A 84 3.33 -5.92 -8.77
C THR A 84 3.41 -4.90 -7.65
N ILE A 85 2.55 -5.04 -6.65
CA ILE A 85 2.55 -4.20 -5.44
C ILE A 85 3.22 -5.00 -4.33
N GLU A 86 4.20 -4.41 -3.66
CA GLU A 86 4.89 -5.02 -2.54
C GLU A 86 5.07 -4.02 -1.40
N LEU A 87 5.00 -4.52 -0.16
CA LEU A 87 5.30 -3.73 1.03
C LEU A 87 6.72 -4.10 1.48
N VAL A 88 7.62 -3.13 1.49
CA VAL A 88 9.03 -3.31 1.89
C VAL A 88 9.31 -2.34 3.05
N GLY A 89 9.35 -2.88 4.26
CA GLY A 89 9.27 -2.06 5.47
C GLY A 89 8.02 -1.17 5.46
N TRP A 90 8.21 0.13 5.57
CA TRP A 90 7.13 1.13 5.62
C TRP A 90 6.71 1.68 4.26
N TRP A 91 7.34 1.22 3.17
CA TRP A 91 7.15 1.78 1.84
C TRP A 91 6.39 0.81 0.96
N ILE A 92 5.46 1.35 0.17
CA ILE A 92 4.79 0.60 -0.90
C ILE A 92 5.68 0.73 -2.13
N TRP A 93 6.09 -0.38 -2.72
CA TRP A 93 6.79 -0.41 -4.00
C TRP A 93 5.90 -1.01 -5.08
N VAL A 94 6.03 -0.47 -6.29
CA VAL A 94 5.29 -0.91 -7.46
C VAL A 94 6.26 -1.14 -8.62
N THR A 95 6.25 -2.36 -9.14
CA THR A 95 7.06 -2.82 -10.27
C THR A 95 6.19 -3.46 -11.34
N GLY A 96 6.77 -3.95 -12.44
CA GLY A 96 6.04 -4.55 -13.56
C GLY A 96 5.77 -3.57 -14.71
N MET A 97 4.63 -3.72 -15.39
CA MET A 97 4.22 -2.88 -16.50
C MET A 97 3.65 -1.53 -16.03
N THR A 98 4.48 -0.71 -15.38
CA THR A 98 4.01 0.56 -14.79
C THR A 98 3.86 1.70 -15.80
N ARG A 99 4.26 1.52 -17.07
CA ARG A 99 4.21 2.57 -18.11
C ARG A 99 2.77 3.01 -18.45
N PRO A 100 1.81 2.10 -18.68
CA PRO A 100 0.42 2.48 -18.98
C PRO A 100 -0.26 3.17 -17.81
N VAL A 101 0.04 2.74 -16.57
CA VAL A 101 -0.60 3.25 -15.35
C VAL A 101 0.19 4.37 -14.64
N LYS A 102 1.23 4.90 -15.29
CA LYS A 102 2.14 5.91 -14.69
C LYS A 102 1.39 7.14 -14.17
N GLN A 103 0.33 7.54 -14.87
CA GLN A 103 -0.44 8.73 -14.54
C GLN A 103 -1.27 8.49 -13.27
N THR A 104 -1.90 7.32 -13.16
CA THR A 104 -2.62 6.88 -11.95
C THR A 104 -1.68 6.81 -10.76
N LEU A 105 -0.50 6.20 -10.91
CA LEU A 105 0.52 6.14 -9.86
C LEU A 105 0.93 7.55 -9.38
N LYS A 106 1.19 8.47 -10.31
CA LYS A 106 1.56 9.85 -9.98
C LYS A 106 0.43 10.60 -9.27
N GLN A 107 -0.82 10.43 -9.73
CA GLN A 107 -2.00 11.03 -9.10
C GLN A 107 -2.26 10.47 -7.69
N ALA A 108 -1.94 9.19 -7.48
CA ALA A 108 -2.00 8.52 -6.18
C ALA A 108 -0.82 8.88 -5.25
N GLY A 109 0.07 9.80 -5.66
CA GLY A 109 1.19 10.29 -4.84
C GLY A 109 2.43 9.40 -4.86
N PHE A 110 2.54 8.46 -5.79
CA PHE A 110 3.75 7.66 -5.95
C PHE A 110 4.87 8.45 -6.65
N PHE A 111 6.10 8.17 -6.25
CA PHE A 111 7.32 8.72 -6.80
C PHE A 111 8.04 7.66 -7.63
N PHE A 112 8.63 8.07 -8.76
CA PHE A 112 9.43 7.16 -9.58
C PHE A 112 10.89 7.13 -9.10
N ALA A 113 11.43 5.93 -8.91
CA ALA A 113 12.84 5.68 -8.60
C ALA A 113 13.57 5.16 -9.86
N PRO A 114 14.19 6.04 -10.67
CA PRO A 114 14.70 5.68 -11.99
C PRO A 114 15.78 4.59 -11.94
N LYS A 115 16.66 4.61 -10.94
CA LYS A 115 17.73 3.58 -10.77
C LYS A 115 17.19 2.20 -10.43
N LYS A 116 15.96 2.12 -9.93
CA LYS A 116 15.28 0.86 -9.56
C LYS A 116 14.21 0.46 -10.57
N LEU A 117 13.91 1.34 -11.53
CA LEU A 117 12.81 1.21 -12.48
C LEU A 117 11.47 0.85 -11.80
N ALA A 118 11.23 1.46 -10.65
CA ALA A 118 10.10 1.16 -9.78
C ALA A 118 9.45 2.45 -9.28
N TRP A 119 8.16 2.38 -8.93
CA TRP A 119 7.48 3.44 -8.21
C TRP A 119 7.44 3.11 -6.73
N TYR A 120 7.40 4.13 -5.88
CA TYR A 120 7.24 3.95 -4.45
C TYR A 120 6.34 5.03 -3.86
N PHE A 121 5.61 4.65 -2.81
CA PHE A 121 4.88 5.57 -1.96
C PHE A 121 5.44 5.46 -0.54
N ARG A 122 5.54 6.62 0.10
CA ARG A 122 5.89 6.76 1.51
C ARG A 122 5.19 8.00 2.07
N THR A 123 4.92 7.94 3.35
CA THR A 123 4.44 9.08 4.14
C THR A 123 5.62 9.99 4.54
N ALA A 124 5.32 11.11 5.20
CA ALA A 124 6.28 12.19 5.43
C ALA A 124 7.37 11.79 6.43
N GLU A 125 6.99 11.06 7.47
CA GLU A 125 7.83 10.52 8.54
C GLU A 125 8.89 9.55 8.02
N TYR A 126 8.61 8.81 6.95
CA TYR A 126 9.58 7.90 6.32
C TYR A 126 10.36 8.55 5.16
N LYS A 127 10.36 9.89 5.06
CA LYS A 127 11.18 10.62 4.09
C LYS A 127 12.66 10.44 4.40
N VAL A 128 13.43 10.03 3.39
CA VAL A 128 14.89 10.02 3.45
C VAL A 128 15.44 11.26 2.76
N ASN A 129 16.40 11.95 3.41
CA ASN A 129 17.01 13.18 2.89
C ASN A 129 17.94 12.93 1.69
N LYS A 130 18.51 11.73 1.57
CA LYS A 130 19.35 11.33 0.43
C LYS A 130 18.87 10.00 -0.12
N GLY A 131 18.69 9.94 -1.43
CA GLY A 131 18.36 8.70 -2.13
C GLY A 131 19.48 7.67 -1.93
N GLY A 132 19.15 6.52 -1.34
CA GLY A 132 20.11 5.44 -1.12
C GLY A 132 20.65 4.86 -2.44
N LYS A 133 21.92 4.46 -2.45
CA LYS A 133 22.55 3.76 -3.57
C LYS A 133 22.07 2.31 -3.72
N LYS A 134 21.38 1.79 -2.71
CA LYS A 134 20.91 0.41 -2.66
C LYS A 134 19.95 0.09 -3.81
N SER A 135 20.08 -1.10 -4.38
CA SER A 135 19.11 -1.69 -5.30
C SER A 135 17.80 -1.99 -4.57
N LEU A 136 16.73 -2.30 -5.32
CA LEU A 136 15.48 -2.70 -4.69
C LEU A 136 15.64 -4.05 -3.96
N ASP A 137 16.41 -4.99 -4.51
CA ASP A 137 16.70 -6.29 -3.89
C ASP A 137 17.44 -6.16 -2.57
N GLU A 138 18.43 -5.27 -2.47
CA GLU A 138 19.12 -5.01 -1.20
C GLU A 138 18.20 -4.40 -0.14
N ILE A 139 17.19 -3.62 -0.56
CA ILE A 139 16.19 -3.07 0.36
C ILE A 139 15.24 -4.19 0.82
N ARG A 140 14.78 -5.05 -0.09
CA ARG A 140 13.98 -6.25 0.25
C ARG A 140 14.71 -7.16 1.22
N ALA A 141 15.99 -7.45 0.96
CA ALA A 141 16.80 -8.30 1.83
C ALA A 141 16.97 -7.71 3.24
N LYS A 142 16.99 -6.37 3.36
CA LYS A 142 17.14 -5.70 4.65
C LYS A 142 15.84 -5.63 5.45
N TYR A 143 14.72 -5.32 4.80
CA TYR A 143 13.47 -4.99 5.49
C TYR A 143 12.37 -6.05 5.34
N GLY A 144 12.63 -7.11 4.56
CA GLY A 144 11.60 -8.03 4.09
C GLY A 144 10.76 -7.43 2.96
N SER A 145 10.05 -8.28 2.23
CA SER A 145 9.06 -7.87 1.24
C SER A 145 7.81 -8.73 1.34
N GLU A 146 6.65 -8.10 1.42
CA GLU A 146 5.34 -8.76 1.33
C GLU A 146 4.67 -8.37 0.01
N VAL A 147 4.72 -9.30 -0.96
CA VAL A 147 4.19 -9.10 -2.31
C VAL A 147 2.69 -9.44 -2.38
N LEU A 148 1.91 -8.56 -2.99
CA LEU A 148 0.55 -8.83 -3.44
C LEU A 148 0.57 -9.16 -4.93
N ASN A 149 0.79 -10.44 -5.24
CA ASN A 149 0.85 -10.91 -6.63
C ASN A 149 -0.47 -10.63 -7.37
N SER A 150 -0.43 -9.77 -8.38
CA SER A 150 -1.46 -9.60 -9.41
C SER A 150 -1.31 -10.66 -10.49
N ASN A 151 -1.24 -11.95 -10.12
CA ASN A 151 -1.18 -12.99 -11.13
C ASN A 151 -2.57 -13.58 -11.34
N ARG A 152 -3.37 -12.94 -12.19
CA ARG A 152 -4.05 -13.72 -13.23
C ARG A 152 -3.07 -13.80 -14.39
N PRO A 153 -2.46 -14.95 -14.68
CA PRO A 153 -1.73 -15.09 -15.92
C PRO A 153 -2.75 -14.94 -17.04
N ASN A 154 -2.72 -13.83 -17.76
CA ASN A 154 -3.51 -13.72 -18.98
C ASN A 154 -2.87 -14.68 -19.99
N ARG A 155 -3.37 -15.92 -20.02
CA ARG A 155 -3.07 -16.94 -21.01
C ARG A 155 -3.69 -16.51 -22.34
N HIS A 156 -3.11 -15.48 -22.96
CA HIS A 156 -3.25 -15.27 -24.39
C HIS A 156 -1.86 -15.30 -25.02
N PHE A 157 -1.32 -16.51 -25.10
CA PHE A 157 -0.45 -16.84 -26.22
C PHE A 157 -1.34 -16.78 -27.47
N LEU A 158 -1.25 -15.68 -28.21
CA LEU A 158 -1.65 -15.67 -29.61
C LEU A 158 -0.81 -16.74 -30.33
N LYS A 159 -1.47 -17.85 -30.68
CA LYS A 159 -0.97 -18.72 -31.74
C LYS A 159 -1.13 -17.95 -33.05
N HIS A 160 -0.02 -17.53 -33.63
CA HIS A 160 0.09 -17.33 -35.07
C HIS A 160 0.88 -18.50 -35.64
#